data_AF-A0A6G0IWH3-F1
#
_entry.id   AF-A0A6G0IWH3-F1
#
_cell.length_a   1.000
_cell.length_b   1.000
_cell.length_c   1.000
_cell.angle_alpha   90.00
_cell.angle_beta   90.00
_cell.angle_gamma   90.00
#
_symmetry.space_group_name_H-M   'P 1'
#
loop_
_entity.id
_entity.type
_entity.pdbx_description
1 polymer ?
#
loop_
_entity_poly.entity_id
_entity_poly.type
_entity_poly.pdbx_seq_one_letter_code
_entity_poly.pdbx_strand_id
1 'polypeptide(L)'
;MDEDTPTLKPRRIQNQNVVHRLERRRICSGRPGAHWYRVRCFHQNLFPNFTVVNVEKPPCFLRKFSPDGRCFIAFSSDQTSLEIYEYQGCQAAQDLLRGQEGETLLTANDQRSLNIRGRLFERFFSLLHVTNVASNGEHLNRECSLFTDDCRYVIVGSAVYVPEEPPPYFFEVYRNNESVTPNPRSPLEDYSLHIIDLHTGRLCDTRSFKCDKIILSHNQGLYLYRNILAVLSVQQQTIHVFQVTPEGTFLDVRTIGRFCYEDDLLTLSAVYTEAQAESQPGFPRLYTDKTINSLKHRLLVYLWRRAEQDGSATAKEEVLPVF
;
A
#
# COMPACT_ATOMS: atom_id res chain seq x y z
N MET A 1 36.31 26.82 -28.45
CA MET A 1 35.26 26.07 -29.17
C MET A 1 35.19 24.73 -28.47
N ASP A 2 34.45 24.69 -27.36
CA ASP A 2 34.24 23.46 -26.60
C ASP A 2 32.99 22.79 -27.16
N GLU A 3 33.18 21.60 -27.75
CA GLU A 3 32.08 20.77 -28.24
C GLU A 3 31.30 20.21 -27.05
N ASP A 4 30.03 20.63 -26.94
CA ASP A 4 29.01 20.02 -26.09
C ASP A 4 28.83 18.53 -26.44
N THR A 5 29.64 17.65 -25.85
CA THR A 5 29.36 16.21 -25.90
C THR A 5 28.19 15.89 -24.96
N PRO A 6 27.06 15.36 -25.47
CA PRO A 6 25.91 15.07 -24.62
C PRO A 6 26.25 13.99 -23.59
N THR A 7 26.07 14.32 -22.31
CA THR A 7 26.35 13.49 -21.13
C THR A 7 25.50 12.21 -21.03
N LEU A 8 24.47 12.06 -21.86
CA LEU A 8 23.58 10.90 -21.88
C LEU A 8 23.64 10.18 -23.23
N LYS A 9 24.25 8.98 -23.22
CA LYS A 9 24.21 8.09 -24.39
C LYS A 9 22.77 7.61 -24.63
N PRO A 10 22.20 7.79 -25.84
CA PRO A 10 20.84 7.34 -26.14
C PRO A 10 20.76 5.81 -26.00
N ARG A 11 19.69 5.35 -25.33
CA ARG A 11 19.47 3.93 -25.11
C ARG A 11 19.23 3.22 -26.44
N ARG A 12 20.06 2.21 -26.76
CA ARG A 12 19.87 1.37 -27.94
C ARG A 12 18.57 0.57 -27.82
N ILE A 13 17.60 0.87 -28.69
CA ILE A 13 16.34 0.13 -28.78
C ILE A 13 16.65 -1.25 -29.37
N GLN A 14 16.23 -2.31 -28.68
CA GLN A 14 16.39 -3.68 -29.16
C GLN A 14 15.35 -3.99 -30.25
N ASN A 15 15.61 -5.01 -31.08
CA ASN A 15 14.67 -5.47 -32.10
C ASN A 15 13.29 -5.80 -31.47
N GLN A 16 12.24 -5.15 -31.99
CA GLN A 16 10.87 -5.27 -31.51
C GLN A 16 10.04 -6.32 -32.27
N ASN A 17 10.60 -6.95 -33.30
CA ASN A 17 9.90 -8.01 -34.03
C ASN A 17 9.51 -9.17 -33.08
N VAL A 18 8.21 -9.48 -33.05
CA VAL A 18 7.63 -10.49 -32.14
C VAL A 18 8.24 -11.87 -32.37
N VAL A 19 8.40 -12.30 -33.64
CA VAL A 19 8.97 -13.60 -33.99
C VAL A 19 10.41 -13.70 -33.49
N HIS A 20 11.23 -12.69 -33.73
CA HIS A 20 12.62 -12.66 -33.26
C HIS A 20 12.71 -12.70 -31.72
N ARG A 21 11.85 -11.94 -31.01
CA ARG A 21 11.84 -11.96 -29.53
C ARG A 21 11.31 -13.27 -28.97
N LEU A 22 10.36 -13.92 -29.66
CA LEU A 22 9.83 -15.23 -29.29
C LEU A 22 10.92 -16.30 -29.43
N GLU A 23 11.65 -16.33 -30.54
CA GLU A 23 12.79 -17.25 -30.73
C GLU A 23 13.89 -17.00 -29.68
N ARG A 24 14.22 -15.74 -29.43
CA ARG A 24 15.19 -15.40 -28.38
C ARG A 24 14.75 -15.87 -26.99
N ARG A 25 13.45 -15.78 -26.68
CA ARG A 25 12.87 -16.30 -25.43
C ARG A 25 12.99 -17.82 -25.33
N ARG A 26 12.85 -18.57 -26.43
CA ARG A 26 13.06 -20.03 -26.44
C ARG A 26 14.48 -20.41 -26.06
N ILE A 27 15.46 -19.60 -26.48
CA ILE A 27 16.88 -19.88 -26.31
C ILE A 27 17.40 -19.37 -24.95
N CYS A 28 16.90 -18.23 -24.46
CA CYS A 28 17.36 -17.62 -23.21
C CYS A 28 16.28 -16.78 -22.52
N SER A 29 16.06 -17.03 -21.22
CA SER A 29 15.04 -16.35 -20.38
C SER A 29 15.55 -15.08 -19.69
N GLY A 30 16.74 -14.59 -20.03
CA GLY A 30 17.44 -13.52 -19.31
C GLY A 30 18.50 -14.07 -18.35
N ARG A 31 19.27 -13.17 -17.72
CA ARG A 31 20.32 -13.57 -16.77
C ARG A 31 19.71 -14.11 -15.47
N PRO A 32 20.34 -15.09 -14.80
CA PRO A 32 19.96 -15.50 -13.45
C PRO A 32 19.85 -14.28 -12.51
N GLY A 33 18.81 -14.23 -11.69
CA GLY A 33 18.55 -13.10 -10.79
C GLY A 33 18.01 -11.82 -11.47
N ALA A 34 17.70 -11.85 -12.77
CA ALA A 34 17.06 -10.72 -13.42
C ALA A 34 15.64 -10.50 -12.87
N HIS A 35 15.33 -9.24 -12.54
CA HIS A 35 14.00 -8.83 -12.10
C HIS A 35 12.93 -9.25 -13.12
N TRP A 36 11.77 -9.72 -12.65
CA TRP A 36 10.69 -10.25 -13.49
C TRP A 36 10.23 -9.28 -14.59
N TYR A 37 10.25 -7.97 -14.34
CA TYR A 37 9.97 -6.93 -15.35
C TYR A 37 10.85 -7.08 -16.61
N ARG A 38 12.13 -7.44 -16.48
CA ARG A 38 13.03 -7.64 -17.63
C ARG A 38 12.66 -8.86 -18.47
N VAL A 39 12.18 -9.92 -17.81
CA VAL A 39 11.73 -11.15 -18.48
C VAL A 39 10.38 -10.91 -19.18
N ARG A 40 9.52 -10.07 -18.59
CA ARG A 40 8.19 -9.75 -19.13
C ARG A 40 8.21 -8.72 -20.27
N CYS A 41 9.35 -8.11 -20.62
CA CYS A 41 9.44 -7.13 -21.71
C CYS A 41 8.93 -7.65 -23.07
N PHE A 42 8.91 -8.96 -23.30
CA PHE A 42 8.31 -9.55 -24.51
C PHE A 42 6.82 -9.21 -24.65
N HIS A 43 6.07 -9.23 -23.55
CA HIS A 43 4.63 -9.00 -23.55
C HIS A 43 4.27 -7.56 -23.93
N GLN A 44 5.23 -6.62 -23.93
CA GLN A 44 5.02 -5.26 -24.45
C GLN A 44 4.75 -5.23 -25.96
N ASN A 45 5.06 -6.30 -26.69
CA ASN A 45 4.83 -6.40 -28.12
C ASN A 45 3.60 -7.25 -28.46
N LEU A 46 2.88 -7.73 -27.45
CA LEU A 46 1.60 -8.39 -27.60
C LEU A 46 0.51 -7.36 -27.29
N PHE A 47 -0.33 -7.07 -28.27
CA PHE A 47 -1.49 -6.22 -28.11
C PHE A 47 -2.76 -7.09 -28.07
N PRO A 48 -3.79 -6.69 -27.33
CA PRO A 48 -5.09 -7.33 -27.41
C PRO A 48 -5.58 -7.34 -28.85
N ASN A 49 -5.97 -8.51 -29.36
CA ASN A 49 -6.52 -8.65 -30.70
C ASN A 49 -8.01 -8.28 -30.79
N PHE A 50 -8.68 -8.19 -29.64
CA PHE A 50 -10.09 -7.86 -29.56
C PHE A 50 -10.39 -7.16 -28.23
N THR A 51 -11.20 -6.11 -28.26
CA THR A 51 -11.62 -5.38 -27.05
C THR A 51 -13.13 -5.41 -26.91
N VAL A 52 -13.61 -5.80 -25.73
CA VAL A 52 -15.04 -5.71 -25.38
C VAL A 52 -15.19 -4.66 -24.30
N VAL A 53 -16.02 -3.66 -24.56
CA VAL A 53 -16.30 -2.59 -23.60
C VAL A 53 -17.61 -2.86 -22.87
N ASN A 54 -17.76 -2.22 -21.71
CA ASN A 54 -18.99 -2.29 -20.90
C ASN A 54 -19.42 -3.74 -20.59
N VAL A 55 -18.45 -4.62 -20.28
CA VAL A 55 -18.70 -5.97 -19.79
C VAL A 55 -19.53 -5.88 -18.50
N GLU A 56 -20.57 -6.69 -18.40
CA GLU A 56 -21.38 -6.75 -17.19
C GLU A 56 -20.55 -7.38 -16.07
N LYS A 57 -20.60 -6.77 -14.89
CA LYS A 57 -19.84 -7.22 -13.73
C LYS A 57 -20.76 -7.27 -12.50
N PRO A 58 -20.43 -8.09 -11.50
CA PRO A 58 -21.14 -8.08 -10.22
C PRO A 58 -21.09 -6.70 -9.54
N PRO A 59 -22.01 -6.45 -8.58
CA PRO A 59 -22.06 -5.21 -7.81
C PRO A 59 -20.90 -5.15 -6.80
N CYS A 60 -19.69 -4.95 -7.32
CA CYS A 60 -18.46 -4.83 -6.55
C CYS A 60 -17.48 -3.82 -7.19
N PHE A 61 -16.50 -3.38 -6.42
CA PHE A 61 -15.42 -2.50 -6.85
C PHE A 61 -14.19 -3.33 -7.16
N LEU A 62 -13.99 -3.58 -8.46
CA LEU A 62 -12.82 -4.27 -9.00
C LEU A 62 -11.55 -3.51 -8.63
N ARG A 63 -10.53 -4.19 -8.09
CA ARG A 63 -9.32 -3.52 -7.60
C ARG A 63 -8.06 -3.84 -8.38
N LYS A 64 -7.49 -5.04 -8.22
CA LYS A 64 -6.27 -5.46 -8.94
C LYS A 64 -6.04 -6.97 -8.86
N PHE A 65 -5.14 -7.44 -9.72
CA PHE A 65 -4.59 -8.79 -9.64
C PHE A 65 -3.57 -8.91 -8.51
N SER A 66 -3.51 -10.11 -7.93
CA SER A 66 -2.37 -10.62 -7.18
C SER A 66 -1.08 -10.56 -8.03
N PRO A 67 0.12 -10.46 -7.42
CA PRO A 67 1.37 -10.27 -8.17
C PRO A 67 1.74 -11.44 -9.10
N ASP A 68 1.28 -12.65 -8.78
CA ASP A 68 1.41 -13.85 -9.61
C ASP A 68 0.34 -13.95 -10.72
N GLY A 69 -0.73 -13.14 -10.64
CA GLY A 69 -1.80 -13.05 -11.61
C GLY A 69 -2.85 -14.15 -11.51
N ARG A 70 -2.84 -14.96 -10.45
CA ARG A 70 -3.80 -16.07 -10.27
C ARG A 70 -5.13 -15.62 -9.70
N CYS A 71 -5.07 -14.72 -8.71
CA CYS A 71 -6.24 -14.17 -8.06
C CYS A 71 -6.50 -12.72 -8.48
N PHE A 72 -7.76 -12.34 -8.56
CA PHE A 72 -8.24 -10.98 -8.75
C PHE A 72 -9.12 -10.58 -7.57
N ILE A 73 -8.82 -9.45 -6.93
CA ILE A 73 -9.58 -9.00 -5.77
C ILE A 73 -10.56 -7.88 -6.13
N ALA A 74 -11.72 -7.89 -5.49
CA ALA A 74 -12.71 -6.83 -5.53
C ALA A 74 -13.27 -6.56 -4.13
N PHE A 75 -13.78 -5.35 -3.91
CA PHE A 75 -14.51 -5.02 -2.69
C PHE A 75 -16.00 -5.09 -2.95
N SER A 76 -16.76 -5.65 -2.01
CA SER A 76 -18.23 -5.68 -2.12
C SER A 76 -18.82 -4.26 -2.24
N SER A 77 -20.03 -4.15 -2.79
CA SER A 77 -20.69 -2.84 -2.97
C SER A 77 -20.92 -2.06 -1.67
N ASP A 78 -21.14 -2.78 -0.57
CA ASP A 78 -21.30 -2.25 0.79
C ASP A 78 -19.95 -1.98 1.51
N GLN A 79 -18.82 -2.33 0.88
CA GLN A 79 -17.46 -2.16 1.41
C GLN A 79 -17.21 -2.91 2.72
N THR A 80 -17.94 -4.00 2.97
CA THR A 80 -17.75 -4.81 4.19
C THR A 80 -16.84 -6.01 3.94
N SER A 81 -16.81 -6.50 2.71
CA SER A 81 -16.23 -7.79 2.35
C SER A 81 -15.24 -7.66 1.19
N LEU A 82 -14.23 -8.55 1.22
CA LEU A 82 -13.32 -8.75 0.10
C LEU A 82 -13.76 -9.97 -0.70
N GLU A 83 -13.99 -9.78 -1.99
CA GLU A 83 -14.29 -10.83 -2.96
C GLU A 83 -12.99 -11.24 -3.67
N ILE A 84 -12.70 -12.53 -3.66
CA ILE A 84 -11.50 -13.12 -4.24
C ILE A 84 -11.92 -14.01 -5.41
N TYR A 85 -11.48 -13.66 -6.60
CA TYR A 85 -11.77 -14.38 -7.84
C TYR A 85 -10.53 -15.11 -8.35
N GLU A 86 -10.70 -16.33 -8.83
CA GLU A 86 -9.70 -17.04 -9.62
C GLU A 86 -9.76 -16.59 -11.07
N TYR A 87 -8.60 -16.24 -11.63
CA TYR A 87 -8.45 -15.92 -13.03
C TYR A 87 -8.31 -17.20 -13.88
N GLN A 88 -9.29 -17.44 -14.74
CA GLN A 88 -9.37 -18.64 -15.60
C GLN A 88 -8.46 -18.59 -16.83
N GLY A 89 -7.70 -17.50 -17.01
CA GLY A 89 -6.75 -17.33 -18.11
C GLY A 89 -7.33 -16.66 -19.35
N CYS A 90 -6.45 -16.23 -20.24
CA CYS A 90 -6.79 -15.42 -21.42
C CYS A 90 -7.69 -16.15 -22.46
N GLN A 91 -7.73 -17.48 -22.42
CA GLN A 91 -8.50 -18.32 -23.35
C GLN A 91 -9.93 -18.62 -22.86
N ALA A 92 -10.29 -18.22 -21.63
CA ALA A 92 -11.51 -18.67 -20.97
C ALA A 92 -12.82 -18.29 -21.68
N ALA A 93 -12.79 -17.25 -22.51
CA ALA A 93 -13.93 -16.78 -23.31
C ALA A 93 -13.73 -16.96 -24.83
N GLN A 94 -12.76 -17.78 -25.25
CA GLN A 94 -12.46 -17.96 -26.68
C GLN A 94 -13.66 -18.50 -27.47
N ASP A 95 -14.44 -19.41 -26.88
CA ASP A 95 -15.66 -19.96 -27.44
C ASP A 95 -16.72 -18.88 -27.71
N LEU A 96 -16.90 -17.94 -26.76
CA LEU A 96 -17.85 -16.83 -26.88
C LEU A 96 -17.50 -15.86 -28.01
N LEU A 97 -16.21 -15.71 -28.32
CA LEU A 97 -15.70 -14.77 -29.33
C LEU A 97 -15.51 -15.43 -30.71
N ARG A 98 -15.80 -16.73 -30.88
CA ARG A 98 -15.66 -17.40 -32.18
C ARG A 98 -16.58 -16.77 -33.23
N GLY A 99 -16.02 -16.41 -34.38
CA GLY A 99 -16.79 -15.80 -35.48
C GLY A 99 -17.31 -14.41 -35.14
N GLN A 100 -16.64 -13.70 -34.23
CA GLN A 100 -16.70 -12.25 -34.16
C GLN A 100 -15.66 -11.69 -35.13
N GLU A 101 -16.11 -10.81 -36.02
CA GLU A 101 -15.24 -10.08 -36.94
C GLU A 101 -14.96 -8.67 -36.41
N GLY A 102 -13.80 -8.11 -36.75
CA GLY A 102 -13.37 -6.79 -36.31
C GLY A 102 -12.52 -6.81 -35.03
N GLU A 103 -12.23 -5.61 -34.52
CA GLU A 103 -11.26 -5.40 -33.43
C GLU A 103 -11.92 -4.99 -32.10
N THR A 104 -13.17 -4.50 -32.12
CA THR A 104 -13.82 -3.98 -30.90
C THR A 104 -15.34 -4.14 -30.93
N LEU A 105 -15.89 -4.60 -29.82
CA LEU A 105 -17.33 -4.64 -29.55
C LEU A 105 -17.70 -3.47 -28.64
N LEU A 106 -18.11 -2.35 -29.25
CA LEU A 106 -18.37 -1.08 -28.57
C LEU A 106 -19.81 -0.97 -28.03
N THR A 107 -20.81 -1.11 -28.91
CA THR A 107 -22.20 -0.74 -28.58
C THR A 107 -23.24 -1.46 -29.45
N ALA A 108 -22.89 -2.57 -30.08
CA ALA A 108 -23.87 -3.33 -30.84
C ALA A 108 -24.87 -3.95 -29.85
N ASN A 109 -26.14 -3.55 -29.95
CA ASN A 109 -27.23 -4.02 -29.10
C ASN A 109 -27.90 -5.28 -29.67
N ASP A 110 -27.21 -5.99 -30.55
CA ASP A 110 -27.68 -7.29 -31.00
C ASP A 110 -27.64 -8.30 -29.85
N GLN A 111 -28.57 -9.25 -29.88
CA GLN A 111 -28.75 -10.23 -28.81
C GLN A 111 -27.45 -11.02 -28.51
N ARG A 112 -26.61 -11.23 -29.53
CA ARG A 112 -25.34 -11.93 -29.41
C ARG A 112 -24.31 -11.10 -28.65
N SER A 113 -24.16 -9.82 -28.98
CA SER A 113 -23.28 -8.89 -28.25
C SER A 113 -23.67 -8.72 -26.78
N LEU A 114 -24.97 -8.65 -26.48
CA LEU A 114 -25.46 -8.61 -25.10
C LEU A 114 -25.12 -9.90 -24.34
N ASN A 115 -25.31 -11.06 -24.97
CA ASN A 115 -24.93 -12.35 -24.36
C ASN A 115 -23.42 -12.44 -24.06
N ILE A 116 -22.58 -11.99 -24.99
CA ILE A 116 -21.13 -11.96 -24.80
C ILE A 116 -20.77 -11.07 -23.61
N ARG A 117 -21.30 -9.83 -23.56
CA ARG A 117 -21.03 -8.88 -22.47
C ARG A 117 -21.51 -9.38 -21.11
N GLY A 118 -22.65 -10.05 -21.05
CA GLY A 118 -23.18 -10.65 -19.82
C GLY A 118 -22.35 -11.80 -19.27
N ARG A 119 -21.67 -12.55 -20.14
CA ARG A 119 -20.96 -13.78 -19.75
C ARG A 119 -19.45 -13.64 -19.63
N LEU A 120 -18.86 -12.57 -20.13
CA LEU A 120 -17.40 -12.43 -20.14
C LEU A 120 -16.78 -12.44 -18.74
N PHE A 121 -17.41 -11.74 -17.78
CA PHE A 121 -16.86 -11.66 -16.42
C PHE A 121 -16.81 -13.03 -15.74
N GLU A 122 -17.93 -13.77 -15.73
CA GLU A 122 -18.01 -15.12 -15.15
C GLU A 122 -17.05 -16.12 -15.81
N ARG A 123 -16.72 -15.94 -17.10
CA ARG A 123 -15.76 -16.81 -17.79
C ARG A 123 -14.33 -16.55 -17.34
N PHE A 124 -13.95 -15.28 -17.18
CA PHE A 124 -12.58 -14.93 -16.79
C PHE A 124 -12.35 -15.05 -15.28
N PHE A 125 -13.40 -14.85 -14.48
CA PHE A 125 -13.29 -14.71 -13.03
C PHE A 125 -14.30 -15.62 -12.35
N SER A 126 -13.80 -16.70 -11.75
CA SER A 126 -14.60 -17.59 -10.89
C SER A 126 -14.50 -17.10 -9.45
N LEU A 127 -15.62 -16.86 -8.78
CA LEU A 127 -15.60 -16.43 -7.38
C LEU A 127 -15.11 -17.59 -6.50
N LEU A 128 -13.99 -17.42 -5.81
CA LEU A 128 -13.45 -18.40 -4.86
C LEU A 128 -13.98 -18.16 -3.46
N HIS A 129 -13.82 -16.93 -2.97
CA HIS A 129 -14.08 -16.59 -1.58
C HIS A 129 -14.71 -15.21 -1.44
N VAL A 130 -15.54 -15.07 -0.41
CA VAL A 130 -16.03 -13.79 0.08
C VAL A 130 -15.67 -13.72 1.56
N THR A 131 -14.73 -12.85 1.89
CA THR A 131 -14.24 -12.66 3.26
C THR A 131 -14.91 -11.43 3.85
N ASN A 132 -15.77 -11.60 4.83
CA ASN A 132 -16.30 -10.46 5.59
C ASN A 132 -15.21 -9.93 6.52
N VAL A 133 -14.90 -8.64 6.42
CA VAL A 133 -13.80 -7.99 7.15
C VAL A 133 -14.35 -6.95 8.10
N ALA A 134 -15.20 -6.06 7.61
CA ALA A 134 -15.68 -4.90 8.34
C ALA A 134 -17.06 -5.19 8.94
N SER A 135 -17.06 -5.95 10.05
CA SER A 135 -18.31 -6.40 10.70
C SER A 135 -18.94 -5.33 11.61
N ASN A 136 -18.15 -4.31 12.00
CA ASN A 136 -18.50 -3.39 13.09
C ASN A 136 -18.86 -1.97 12.60
N GLY A 137 -19.46 -1.86 11.41
CA GLY A 137 -19.78 -0.56 10.80
C GLY A 137 -18.57 0.19 10.23
N GLU A 138 -17.40 -0.44 10.21
CA GLU A 138 -16.25 0.02 9.46
C GLU A 138 -16.51 -0.12 7.94
N HIS A 139 -15.81 0.68 7.14
CA HIS A 139 -15.83 0.55 5.68
C HIS A 139 -14.42 0.29 5.15
N LEU A 140 -14.28 -0.74 4.32
CA LEU A 140 -13.04 -1.02 3.61
C LEU A 140 -12.71 0.09 2.63
N ASN A 141 -11.48 0.58 2.68
CA ASN A 141 -10.97 1.52 1.69
C ASN A 141 -10.62 0.76 0.40
N ARG A 142 -11.39 1.01 -0.65
CA ARG A 142 -11.27 0.33 -1.96
C ARG A 142 -9.92 0.51 -2.63
N GLU A 143 -9.17 1.54 -2.26
CA GLU A 143 -7.85 1.82 -2.82
C GLU A 143 -6.72 1.22 -1.98
N CYS A 144 -7.02 0.76 -0.77
CA CYS A 144 -6.04 0.19 0.15
C CYS A 144 -5.90 -1.32 -0.09
N SER A 145 -4.78 -1.71 -0.67
CA SER A 145 -4.46 -3.13 -0.89
C SER A 145 -2.96 -3.32 -1.11
N LEU A 146 -2.33 -4.14 -0.29
CA LEU A 146 -0.92 -4.51 -0.37
C LEU A 146 -0.81 -6.03 -0.39
N PHE A 147 0.03 -6.58 -1.27
CA PHE A 147 0.24 -8.02 -1.34
C PHE A 147 1.62 -8.37 -0.83
N THR A 148 1.71 -9.48 -0.10
CA THR A 148 3.00 -10.07 0.26
C THR A 148 3.69 -10.62 -0.98
N ASP A 149 5.03 -10.68 -0.96
CA ASP A 149 5.84 -11.14 -2.10
C ASP A 149 5.55 -12.60 -2.49
N ASP A 150 5.16 -13.43 -1.53
CA ASP A 150 4.77 -14.82 -1.73
C ASP A 150 3.36 -14.97 -2.34
N CYS A 151 2.65 -13.85 -2.59
CA CYS A 151 1.29 -13.80 -3.13
C CYS A 151 0.26 -14.58 -2.30
N ARG A 152 0.57 -14.88 -1.04
CA ARG A 152 -0.32 -15.63 -0.16
C ARG A 152 -1.32 -14.73 0.55
N TYR A 153 -0.89 -13.56 0.97
CA TYR A 153 -1.68 -12.65 1.78
C TYR A 153 -1.94 -11.33 1.08
N VAL A 154 -3.10 -10.76 1.38
CA VAL A 154 -3.45 -9.37 1.06
C VAL A 154 -3.74 -8.61 2.34
N ILE A 155 -3.19 -7.41 2.44
CA ILE A 155 -3.44 -6.46 3.50
C ILE A 155 -4.41 -5.41 2.97
N VAL A 156 -5.55 -5.26 3.63
CA VAL A 156 -6.56 -4.24 3.33
C VAL A 156 -6.77 -3.35 4.57
N GLY A 157 -7.22 -2.12 4.34
CA GLY A 157 -7.49 -1.17 5.41
C GLY A 157 -8.97 -0.82 5.45
N SER A 158 -9.52 -0.75 6.66
CA SER A 158 -10.83 -0.18 6.93
C SER A 158 -10.70 1.10 7.76
N ALA A 159 -11.73 1.92 7.73
CA ALA A 159 -11.86 3.09 8.58
C ALA A 159 -13.29 3.22 9.09
N VAL A 160 -13.43 3.75 10.30
CA VAL A 160 -14.69 4.21 10.86
C VAL A 160 -14.48 5.60 11.45
N TYR A 161 -15.43 6.51 11.20
CA TYR A 161 -15.39 7.84 11.79
C TYR A 161 -15.53 7.75 13.30
N VAL A 162 -14.68 8.47 14.02
CA VAL A 162 -14.83 8.64 15.47
C VAL A 162 -16.07 9.50 15.72
N PRO A 163 -17.05 9.04 16.52
CA PRO A 163 -18.22 9.84 16.87
C PRO A 163 -17.82 11.16 17.54
N GLU A 164 -18.55 12.24 17.25
CA GLU A 164 -18.35 13.53 17.94
C GLU A 164 -18.85 13.48 19.40
N GLU A 165 -19.84 12.63 19.67
CA GLU A 165 -20.42 12.43 21.00
C GLU A 165 -20.47 10.92 21.36
N PRO A 166 -19.88 10.50 22.50
CA PRO A 166 -18.99 11.28 23.37
C PRO A 166 -17.66 11.62 22.67
N PRO A 167 -17.05 12.78 22.97
CA PRO A 167 -15.76 13.14 22.40
C PRO A 167 -14.69 12.12 22.82
N PRO A 168 -13.70 11.85 21.96
CA PRO A 168 -12.62 10.92 22.27
C PRO A 168 -11.83 11.39 23.50
N TYR A 169 -11.30 10.45 24.27
CA TYR A 169 -10.53 10.79 25.45
C TYR A 169 -9.26 11.57 25.06
N PHE A 170 -8.93 12.60 25.85
CA PHE A 170 -7.77 13.46 25.59
C PHE A 170 -6.48 12.66 25.35
N PHE A 171 -6.24 11.62 26.16
CA PHE A 171 -5.04 10.78 26.07
C PHE A 171 -5.08 9.75 24.93
N GLU A 172 -6.25 9.52 24.31
CA GLU A 172 -6.33 8.72 23.08
C GLU A 172 -5.93 9.53 21.85
N VAL A 173 -6.26 10.82 21.85
CA VAL A 173 -5.87 11.78 20.79
C VAL A 173 -4.41 12.22 20.98
N TYR A 174 -4.04 12.73 22.14
CA TYR A 174 -2.69 13.28 22.38
C TYR A 174 -1.80 12.26 23.06
N ARG A 175 -1.23 11.34 22.26
CA ARG A 175 -0.32 10.29 22.74
C ARG A 175 1.13 10.75 22.86
N ASN A 176 1.50 11.86 22.23
CA ASN A 176 2.80 12.50 22.43
C ASN A 176 2.67 14.02 22.28
N ASN A 177 3.70 14.76 22.68
CA ASN A 177 3.75 16.22 22.64
C ASN A 177 3.74 16.82 21.22
N GLU A 178 4.03 16.01 20.20
CA GLU A 178 3.98 16.42 18.80
C GLU A 178 2.73 15.90 18.06
N SER A 179 1.78 15.30 18.79
CA SER A 179 0.48 14.90 18.23
C SER A 179 -0.20 16.10 17.58
N VAL A 180 -0.62 15.94 16.33
CA VAL A 180 -1.24 17.02 15.56
C VAL A 180 -2.66 17.26 16.07
N THR A 181 -2.99 18.52 16.35
CA THR A 181 -4.34 18.94 16.73
C THR A 181 -5.34 18.55 15.62
N PRO A 182 -6.42 17.82 15.95
CA PRO A 182 -7.47 17.50 14.98
C PRO A 182 -8.06 18.77 14.36
N ASN A 183 -8.29 18.75 13.06
CA ASN A 183 -8.87 19.85 12.31
C ASN A 183 -10.16 19.35 11.63
N PRO A 184 -11.23 20.15 11.55
CA PRO A 184 -12.42 19.82 10.76
C PRO A 184 -12.13 19.37 9.31
N ARG A 185 -11.02 19.85 8.71
CA ARG A 185 -10.58 19.42 7.37
C ARG A 185 -9.95 18.02 7.33
N SER A 186 -9.58 17.47 8.49
CA SER A 186 -8.94 16.17 8.65
C SER A 186 -9.48 15.49 9.92
N PRO A 187 -10.72 14.97 9.88
CA PRO A 187 -11.31 14.29 11.03
C PRO A 187 -10.51 13.05 11.40
N LEU A 188 -10.57 12.71 12.68
CA LEU A 188 -10.00 11.48 13.23
C LEU A 188 -10.90 10.30 12.88
N GLU A 189 -10.24 9.19 12.60
CA GLU A 189 -10.89 7.92 12.29
C GLU A 189 -10.19 6.82 13.09
N ASP A 190 -10.95 5.79 13.42
CA ASP A 190 -10.37 4.53 13.88
C ASP A 190 -10.09 3.69 12.63
N TYR A 191 -8.81 3.38 12.42
CA TYR A 191 -8.34 2.60 11.28
C TYR A 191 -8.06 1.17 11.72
N SER A 192 -8.43 0.20 10.89
CA SER A 192 -8.02 -1.20 11.08
C SER A 192 -7.31 -1.71 9.83
N LEU A 193 -6.18 -2.38 10.01
CA LEU A 193 -5.47 -3.11 8.96
C LEU A 193 -5.72 -4.60 9.15
N HIS A 194 -6.10 -5.28 8.07
CA HIS A 194 -6.54 -6.66 8.08
C HIS A 194 -5.68 -7.49 7.13
N ILE A 195 -5.23 -8.66 7.58
CA ILE A 195 -4.53 -9.64 6.73
C ILE A 195 -5.53 -10.72 6.33
N ILE A 196 -5.63 -10.99 5.03
CA ILE A 196 -6.50 -12.03 4.48
C ILE A 196 -5.66 -13.00 3.67
N ASP A 197 -5.83 -14.29 3.91
CA ASP A 197 -5.24 -15.35 3.11
C ASP A 197 -6.02 -15.52 1.80
N LEU A 198 -5.35 -15.32 0.68
CA LEU A 198 -5.95 -15.40 -0.65
C LEU A 198 -6.35 -16.83 -1.04
N HIS A 199 -5.70 -17.85 -0.46
CA HIS A 199 -5.94 -19.25 -0.81
C HIS A 199 -7.09 -19.87 -0.01
N THR A 200 -7.28 -19.41 1.23
CA THR A 200 -8.33 -19.95 2.10
C THR A 200 -9.51 -19.00 2.27
N GLY A 201 -9.35 -17.72 1.87
CA GLY A 201 -10.35 -16.69 2.08
C GLY A 201 -10.56 -16.31 3.54
N ARG A 202 -9.61 -16.63 4.43
CA ARG A 202 -9.74 -16.39 5.86
C ARG A 202 -9.12 -15.04 6.25
N LEU A 203 -9.82 -14.30 7.09
CA LEU A 203 -9.25 -13.19 7.85
C LEU A 203 -8.30 -13.75 8.91
N CYS A 204 -7.01 -13.45 8.81
CA CYS A 204 -5.96 -14.02 9.65
C CYS A 204 -5.68 -13.18 10.90
N ASP A 205 -5.52 -11.87 10.75
CA ASP A 205 -5.21 -10.96 11.85
C ASP A 205 -5.72 -9.55 11.56
N THR A 206 -5.86 -8.75 12.60
CA THR A 206 -6.29 -7.35 12.53
C THR A 206 -5.52 -6.47 13.52
N ARG A 207 -5.07 -5.30 13.05
CA ARG A 207 -4.42 -4.28 13.87
C ARG A 207 -5.18 -2.98 13.77
N SER A 208 -5.60 -2.46 14.92
CA SER A 208 -6.42 -1.24 15.00
C SER A 208 -5.62 -0.07 15.57
N PHE A 209 -5.85 1.11 14.98
CA PHE A 209 -5.28 2.40 15.33
C PHE A 209 -6.43 3.33 15.68
N LYS A 210 -6.49 3.75 16.94
CA LYS A 210 -7.58 4.59 17.43
C LYS A 210 -7.25 6.07 17.34
N CYS A 211 -8.27 6.89 17.04
CA CYS A 211 -8.18 8.35 17.05
C CYS A 211 -6.99 8.89 16.24
N ASP A 212 -6.75 8.31 15.07
CA ASP A 212 -5.55 8.58 14.28
C ASP A 212 -5.92 9.21 12.92
N LYS A 213 -4.89 9.57 12.15
CA LYS A 213 -4.97 9.89 10.73
C LYS A 213 -3.94 9.08 9.95
N ILE A 214 -4.41 8.02 9.29
CA ILE A 214 -3.62 7.17 8.39
C ILE A 214 -4.21 7.31 6.99
N ILE A 215 -3.38 7.70 6.01
CA ILE A 215 -3.85 7.92 4.64
C ILE A 215 -3.90 6.59 3.89
N LEU A 216 -5.04 5.90 3.96
CA LEU A 216 -5.24 4.62 3.27
C LEU A 216 -5.39 4.75 1.75
N SER A 217 -5.87 5.90 1.26
CA SER A 217 -6.08 6.16 -0.16
C SER A 217 -4.76 6.01 -0.93
N HIS A 218 -4.83 5.28 -2.04
CA HIS A 218 -3.66 4.88 -2.84
C HIS A 218 -2.48 4.30 -2.04
N ASN A 219 -2.72 3.72 -0.85
CA ASN A 219 -1.69 3.25 0.08
C ASN A 219 -0.67 4.34 0.50
N GLN A 220 -1.00 5.63 0.48
CA GLN A 220 0.01 6.69 0.75
C GLN A 220 0.60 6.64 2.16
N GLY A 221 -0.18 6.21 3.14
CA GLY A 221 0.25 6.01 4.52
C GLY A 221 0.76 4.61 4.82
N LEU A 222 0.80 3.69 3.84
CA LEU A 222 1.18 2.29 4.05
C LEU A 222 2.21 1.83 3.02
N TYR A 223 3.27 1.20 3.49
CA TYR A 223 4.26 0.63 2.59
C TYR A 223 4.64 -0.78 3.01
N LEU A 224 4.53 -1.75 2.10
CA LEU A 224 4.93 -3.12 2.33
C LEU A 224 6.14 -3.44 1.46
N TYR A 225 7.24 -3.83 2.11
CA TYR A 225 8.43 -4.34 1.44
C TYR A 225 8.70 -5.76 1.91
N ARG A 226 8.55 -6.74 1.00
CA ARG A 226 8.59 -8.17 1.32
C ARG A 226 7.53 -8.55 2.35
N ASN A 227 7.94 -8.64 3.60
CA ASN A 227 7.12 -8.95 4.75
C ASN A 227 7.20 -7.86 5.84
N ILE A 228 7.81 -6.71 5.56
CA ILE A 228 7.89 -5.58 6.51
C ILE A 228 6.88 -4.53 6.07
N LEU A 229 5.88 -4.29 6.91
CA LEU A 229 4.87 -3.26 6.72
C LEU A 229 5.23 -2.03 7.56
N ALA A 230 5.32 -0.87 6.92
CA ALA A 230 5.40 0.42 7.59
C ALA A 230 4.06 1.16 7.48
N VAL A 231 3.59 1.70 8.59
CA VAL A 231 2.35 2.46 8.72
C VAL A 231 2.67 3.84 9.25
N LEU A 232 2.34 4.88 8.49
CA LEU A 232 2.53 6.27 8.89
C LEU A 232 1.27 6.80 9.58
N SER A 233 1.38 6.98 10.89
CA SER A 233 0.43 7.72 11.71
C SER A 233 0.75 9.21 11.62
N VAL A 234 -0.06 9.95 10.85
CA VAL A 234 0.14 11.40 10.66
C VAL A 234 -0.26 12.15 11.92
N GLN A 235 -1.34 11.73 12.58
CA GLN A 235 -1.83 12.40 13.77
C GLN A 235 -0.87 12.19 14.95
N GLN A 236 -0.37 10.96 15.15
CA GLN A 236 0.57 10.66 16.25
C GLN A 236 2.03 10.92 15.87
N GLN A 237 2.32 11.45 14.67
CA GLN A 237 3.69 11.69 14.17
C GLN A 237 4.62 10.48 14.36
N THR A 238 4.09 9.28 14.06
CA THR A 238 4.72 8.00 14.40
C THR A 238 4.69 7.06 13.20
N ILE A 239 5.76 6.30 13.01
CA ILE A 239 5.86 5.22 12.03
C ILE A 239 5.84 3.90 12.78
N HIS A 240 4.81 3.10 12.56
CA HIS A 240 4.72 1.74 13.09
C HIS A 240 5.29 0.77 12.06
N VAL A 241 6.22 -0.07 12.50
CA VAL A 241 6.86 -1.09 11.66
C VAL A 241 6.42 -2.46 12.17
N PHE A 242 5.70 -3.17 11.32
CA PHE A 242 5.25 -4.53 11.56
C PHE A 242 5.99 -5.50 10.64
N GLN A 243 6.18 -6.72 11.12
CA GLN A 243 6.57 -7.85 10.30
C GLN A 243 5.36 -8.78 10.13
N VAL A 244 5.04 -9.10 8.88
CA VAL A 244 4.05 -10.11 8.52
C VAL A 244 4.71 -11.48 8.68
N THR A 245 4.11 -12.32 9.52
CA THR A 245 4.58 -13.68 9.78
C THR A 245 4.13 -14.63 8.66
N PRO A 246 4.80 -15.79 8.49
CA PRO A 246 4.34 -16.84 7.57
C PRO A 246 2.94 -17.39 7.87
N GLU A 247 2.46 -17.17 9.10
CA GLU A 247 1.12 -17.54 9.56
C GLU A 247 0.05 -16.50 9.21
N GLY A 248 0.46 -15.31 8.73
CA GLY A 248 -0.46 -14.23 8.36
C GLY A 248 -0.84 -13.31 9.52
N THR A 249 0.05 -13.12 10.48
CA THR A 249 -0.16 -12.22 11.63
C THR A 249 0.79 -11.02 11.61
N PHE A 250 0.40 -9.94 12.28
CA PHE A 250 1.22 -8.75 12.45
C PHE A 250 2.05 -8.84 13.73
N LEU A 251 3.37 -8.97 13.58
CA LEU A 251 4.33 -8.82 14.67
C LEU A 251 4.77 -7.36 14.77
N ASP A 252 4.62 -6.73 15.93
CA ASP A 252 5.18 -5.39 16.18
C ASP A 252 6.70 -5.50 16.30
N VAL A 253 7.42 -4.80 15.44
CA VAL A 253 8.88 -4.80 15.40
C VAL A 253 9.42 -3.52 16.03
N ARG A 254 8.87 -2.37 15.64
CA ARG A 254 9.38 -1.08 16.08
C ARG A 254 8.34 0.01 15.88
N THR A 255 8.30 0.93 16.82
CA THR A 255 7.58 2.19 16.70
C THR A 255 8.59 3.34 16.68
N ILE A 256 8.57 4.17 15.65
CA ILE A 256 9.52 5.26 15.43
C ILE A 256 8.75 6.59 15.50
N GLY A 257 9.06 7.43 16.48
CA GLY A 257 8.37 8.72 16.68
C GLY A 257 8.97 9.47 17.85
N ARG A 258 8.28 9.45 19.00
CA ARG A 258 8.78 9.98 20.29
C ARG A 258 10.20 9.48 20.58
N PHE A 259 10.37 8.17 20.50
CA PHE A 259 11.67 7.51 20.54
C PHE A 259 11.99 6.91 19.18
N CYS A 260 13.27 6.92 18.82
CA CYS A 260 13.75 6.27 17.62
C CYS A 260 14.28 4.88 17.97
N TYR A 261 15.12 4.76 18.99
CA TYR A 261 15.71 3.50 19.47
C TYR A 261 15.10 3.06 20.80
N GLU A 262 15.23 1.77 21.12
CA GLU A 262 14.67 1.17 22.33
C GLU A 262 15.32 1.70 23.63
N ASP A 263 16.58 2.12 23.55
CA ASP A 263 17.37 2.66 24.66
C ASP A 263 17.26 4.18 24.82
N ASP A 264 16.53 4.87 23.94
CA ASP A 264 16.34 6.33 24.03
C ASP A 264 15.67 6.72 25.36
N LEU A 265 14.66 5.97 25.80
CA LEU A 265 13.97 6.21 27.09
C LEU A 265 14.90 6.00 28.29
N LEU A 266 15.75 4.98 28.24
CA LEU A 266 16.74 4.73 29.30
C LEU A 266 17.76 5.89 29.37
N THR A 267 18.21 6.37 28.22
CA THR A 267 19.16 7.48 28.13
C THR A 267 18.56 8.78 28.68
N LEU A 268 17.30 9.06 28.36
CA LEU A 268 16.60 10.25 28.84
C LEU A 268 16.30 10.18 30.34
N SER A 269 15.86 9.02 30.85
CA SER A 269 15.61 8.82 32.28
C SER A 269 16.87 8.90 33.14
N ALA A 270 18.06 8.66 32.57
CA ALA A 270 19.32 8.88 33.28
C ALA A 270 19.65 10.37 33.52
N VAL A 271 19.09 11.28 32.71
CA VAL A 271 19.41 12.72 32.74
C VAL A 271 18.25 13.56 33.28
N TYR A 272 17.01 13.20 32.94
CA TYR A 272 15.81 13.94 33.31
C TYR A 272 15.00 13.18 34.36
N THR A 273 14.88 13.75 35.56
CA THR A 273 14.06 13.22 36.66
C THR A 273 12.58 13.07 36.27
N GLU A 274 12.09 13.92 35.36
CA GLU A 274 10.73 13.86 34.82
C GLU A 274 10.49 12.57 34.02
N ALA A 275 11.49 12.08 33.28
CA ALA A 275 11.43 10.82 32.54
C ALA A 275 11.57 9.58 33.44
N GLN A 276 12.13 9.70 34.66
CA GLN A 276 12.14 8.62 35.65
C GLN A 276 10.74 8.36 36.21
N ALA A 277 9.92 9.40 36.38
CA ALA A 277 8.54 9.28 36.86
C ALA A 277 7.61 8.57 35.84
N GLU A 278 7.94 8.58 34.55
CA GLU A 278 7.19 7.87 33.50
C GLU A 278 7.35 6.36 33.54
N SER A 279 8.39 5.84 34.21
CA SER A 279 8.58 4.40 34.43
C SER A 279 7.59 3.80 35.45
N GLN A 280 6.83 4.64 36.16
CA GLN A 280 5.81 4.24 37.12
C GLN A 280 4.45 4.07 36.43
N PRO A 281 3.72 2.96 36.69
CA PRO A 281 2.41 2.75 36.09
C PRO A 281 1.41 3.80 36.60
N GLY A 282 0.82 4.59 35.69
CA GLY A 282 -0.33 5.46 35.99
C GLY A 282 -0.23 6.94 35.60
N PHE A 283 0.90 7.42 35.05
CA PHE A 283 1.03 8.81 34.61
C PHE A 283 1.50 8.91 33.14
N PRO A 284 0.58 8.95 32.15
CA PRO A 284 0.97 9.23 30.78
C PRO A 284 1.18 10.75 30.64
N ARG A 285 2.34 11.25 31.07
CA ARG A 285 2.81 12.61 30.79
C ARG A 285 3.35 12.77 29.36
N LEU A 286 3.08 11.80 28.49
CA LEU A 286 3.58 11.69 27.11
C LEU A 286 3.37 12.97 26.29
N TYR A 287 2.34 13.76 26.60
CA TYR A 287 2.01 15.00 25.89
C TYR A 287 2.72 16.26 26.44
N THR A 288 3.37 16.17 27.61
CA THR A 288 3.95 17.34 28.32
C THR A 288 5.43 17.56 28.06
N ASP A 289 6.06 16.69 27.27
CA ASP A 289 7.46 16.85 26.88
C ASP A 289 7.67 18.21 26.22
N LYS A 290 8.58 19.00 26.78
CA LYS A 290 8.94 20.32 26.22
C LYS A 290 9.94 20.20 25.06
N THR A 291 10.59 19.05 24.92
CA THR A 291 11.62 18.80 23.91
C THR A 291 11.02 18.20 22.65
N ILE A 292 11.60 18.53 21.50
CA ILE A 292 11.28 17.84 20.24
C ILE A 292 11.55 16.33 20.35
N ASN A 293 10.80 15.53 19.61
CA ASN A 293 10.92 14.08 19.61
C ASN A 293 12.25 13.61 19.01
N SER A 294 12.65 12.39 19.39
CA SER A 294 13.95 11.82 19.03
C SER A 294 14.14 11.70 17.51
N LEU A 295 13.09 11.35 16.76
CA LEU A 295 13.17 11.27 15.30
C LEU A 295 13.49 12.64 14.68
N LYS A 296 12.73 13.68 15.03
CA LYS A 296 12.95 15.03 14.51
C LYS A 296 14.32 15.56 14.92
N HIS A 297 14.70 15.41 16.19
CA HIS A 297 16.02 15.81 16.67
C HIS A 297 17.14 15.15 15.87
N ARG A 298 17.08 13.82 15.65
CA ARG A 298 18.12 13.10 14.89
C ARG A 298 18.17 13.52 13.42
N LEU A 299 17.02 13.79 12.80
CA LEU A 299 16.96 14.33 11.44
C LEU A 299 17.60 15.73 11.36
N LEU A 300 17.26 16.63 12.29
CA LEU A 300 17.84 17.97 12.34
C LEU A 300 19.36 17.93 12.57
N VAL A 301 19.83 17.10 13.50
CA VAL A 301 21.27 16.91 13.75
C VAL A 301 21.97 16.35 12.50
N TYR A 302 21.35 15.41 11.80
CA TYR A 302 21.90 14.88 10.55
C TYR A 302 21.99 15.95 9.46
N LEU A 303 20.92 16.73 9.25
CA LEU A 303 20.88 17.83 8.28
C LEU A 303 21.93 18.91 8.63
N TRP A 304 22.03 19.29 9.89
CA TRP A 304 23.02 20.25 10.37
C TRP A 304 24.45 19.77 10.13
N ARG A 305 24.78 18.51 10.48
CA ARG A 305 26.11 17.93 10.23
C ARG A 305 26.45 17.90 8.75
N ARG A 306 25.46 17.59 7.90
CA ARG A 306 25.64 17.59 6.45
C ARG A 306 25.91 19.01 5.92
N ALA A 307 25.15 20.00 6.36
CA ALA A 307 25.37 21.40 5.99
C ALA A 307 26.74 21.92 6.49
N GLU A 308 27.19 21.47 7.66
CA GLU A 308 28.52 21.79 8.19
C GLU A 308 29.64 21.23 7.29
N GLN A 309 29.49 19.98 6.82
CA GLN A 309 30.43 19.32 5.92
C GLN A 309 30.47 19.95 4.52
N ASP A 310 29.32 20.36 3.98
CA ASP A 310 29.22 20.98 2.65
C ASP A 310 29.79 22.42 2.64
N GLY A 311 29.93 23.06 3.81
CA GLY A 311 30.67 24.32 3.98
C GLY A 311 30.05 25.58 3.36
N SER A 312 28.96 25.47 2.60
CA SER A 312 28.27 26.62 1.99
C SER A 312 27.45 27.40 3.01
N ALA A 313 27.58 28.73 3.01
CA ALA A 313 26.79 29.61 3.88
C ALA A 313 25.27 29.48 3.62
N THR A 314 24.87 29.24 2.36
CA THR A 314 23.46 29.01 1.98
C THR A 314 22.89 27.73 2.58
N ALA A 315 23.66 26.65 2.63
CA ALA A 315 23.23 25.37 3.21
C ALA A 315 23.01 25.47 4.73
N LYS A 316 23.71 26.38 5.41
CA LYS A 316 23.54 26.65 6.84
C LYS A 316 22.32 27.54 7.12
N GLU A 317 22.07 28.54 6.27
CA GLU A 317 20.89 29.42 6.34
C GLU A 317 19.57 28.67 6.10
N GLU A 318 19.56 27.63 5.24
CA GLU A 318 18.36 26.81 5.00
C GLU A 318 17.97 25.91 6.19
N VAL A 319 18.91 25.58 7.08
CA VAL A 319 18.66 24.72 8.26
C VAL A 319 18.26 25.54 9.50
N LEU A 320 18.70 26.80 9.59
CA LEU A 320 18.39 27.74 10.69
C LEU A 320 16.89 27.99 10.97
N PRO A 321 15.97 28.09 9.99
CA PRO A 321 14.54 28.32 10.26
C PRO A 321 13.79 27.09 10.81
N VAL A 322 14.46 25.94 10.94
CA VAL A 322 13.87 24.69 11.46
C VAL A 322 14.16 24.49 12.96
N PHE A 323 14.95 25.38 13.58
CA PHE A 323 15.29 25.36 15.01
C PHE A 323 14.38 26.24 15.87
#